data_AF-A0A7V9JLF4-F1
#
_entry.id   AF-A0A7V9JLF4-F1
#
_cell.length_a   1.000
_cell.length_b   1.000
_cell.length_c   1.000
_cell.angle_alpha   90.00
_cell.angle_beta   90.00
_cell.angle_gamma   90.00
#
_symmetry.space_group_name_H-M   'P 1'
#
loop_
_entity.id
_entity.type
_entity.pdbx_description
1 polymer ?
#
loop_
_entity_poly.entity_id
_entity_poly.type
_entity_poly.pdbx_seq_one_letter_code
_entity_poly.pdbx_strand_id
1 'polypeptide(L)' 'MMPPRGLFVGLSTLDLVQRVSRRPGANEKVVAQRCDIAAGGPAAVAAVTFGAIHGCAP' A
#
# COMPACT_ATOMS: atom_id res chain seq x y z
N MET A 1 13.13 17.85 -21.90
CA MET A 1 13.30 16.40 -21.78
C MET A 1 11.92 15.80 -21.51
N MET A 2 11.52 14.71 -22.17
CA MET A 2 10.23 14.08 -21.90
C MET A 2 10.31 13.32 -20.57
N PRO A 3 9.31 13.45 -19.67
CA PRO A 3 9.31 12.71 -18.41
C PRO A 3 9.27 11.19 -18.66
N PRO A 4 9.91 10.38 -17.80
CA PRO A 4 9.92 8.93 -17.96
C PRO A 4 8.50 8.37 -17.81
N ARG A 5 8.17 7.34 -18.61
CA ARG A 5 6.86 6.66 -18.60
C ARG A 5 7.06 5.20 -18.19
N GLY A 6 6.17 4.69 -17.32
CA GLY A 6 6.17 3.29 -16.87
C GLY A 6 4.78 2.67 -16.96
N LEU A 7 4.70 1.41 -17.41
CA LEU A 7 3.50 0.57 -17.36
C LEU A 7 3.76 -0.56 -16.36
N PHE A 8 2.91 -0.66 -15.33
CA PHE A 8 3.03 -1.64 -14.25
C PHE A 8 1.84 -2.59 -14.30
N VAL A 9 2.09 -3.87 -14.57
CA VAL A 9 1.05 -4.89 -14.71
C VAL A 9 1.26 -5.96 -13.66
N GLY A 10 0.21 -6.27 -12.90
CA GLY A 10 0.23 -7.27 -11.85
C GLY A 10 -0.82 -6.98 -10.78
N LEU A 11 -0.71 -7.69 -9.66
CA LEU A 11 -1.66 -7.56 -8.55
C LEU A 11 -1.58 -6.16 -7.92
N SER A 12 -2.73 -5.53 -7.79
CA SER A 12 -2.95 -4.31 -7.02
C SER A 12 -4.00 -4.60 -5.96
N THR A 13 -3.72 -4.28 -4.71
CA THR A 13 -4.58 -4.54 -3.56
C THR A 13 -4.94 -3.25 -2.84
N LEU A 14 -5.96 -3.36 -1.99
CA LEU A 14 -6.22 -2.41 -0.93
C LEU A 14 -5.76 -3.05 0.38
N ASP A 15 -4.75 -2.47 1.01
CA ASP A 15 -4.21 -2.95 2.26
C ASP A 15 -4.97 -2.29 3.42
N LEU A 16 -5.60 -3.11 4.26
CA LEU A 16 -6.21 -2.68 5.51
C LEU A 16 -5.28 -3.06 6.67
N VAL A 17 -4.61 -2.06 7.24
CA VAL A 17 -3.70 -2.25 8.37
C VAL A 17 -4.42 -1.91 9.67
N GLN A 18 -4.60 -2.92 10.53
CA GLN A 18 -5.23 -2.76 11.83
C GLN A 18 -4.18 -2.73 12.94
N ARG A 19 -4.02 -1.58 13.59
CA ARG A 19 -3.10 -1.42 14.72
C ARG A 19 -3.79 -1.87 16.01
N VAL A 20 -3.15 -2.80 16.70
CA VAL A 20 -3.59 -3.37 17.98
C VAL A 20 -2.46 -3.28 19.00
N SER A 21 -2.80 -3.21 20.30
CA SER A 21 -1.80 -3.11 21.37
C SER A 21 -0.94 -4.37 21.53
N ARG A 22 -1.51 -5.54 21.19
CA ARG A 22 -0.83 -6.84 21.13
C ARG A 22 -1.47 -7.74 20.09
N ARG A 23 -0.76 -8.78 19.69
CA ARG A 23 -1.35 -9.84 18.87
C ARG A 23 -2.50 -10.53 19.63
N PRO A 24 -3.65 -10.78 18.98
CA PRO A 24 -4.74 -11.56 19.57
C PRO A 24 -4.27 -12.98 19.89
N GLY A 25 -4.78 -13.54 20.99
CA GLY A 25 -4.65 -14.96 21.32
C GLY A 25 -5.58 -15.83 20.48
N ALA A 26 -5.48 -17.15 20.66
CA ALA A 26 -6.37 -18.09 19.98
C ALA A 26 -7.84 -17.80 20.35
N ASN A 27 -8.69 -17.70 19.32
CA ASN A 27 -10.12 -17.40 19.44
C ASN A 27 -10.46 -16.06 20.13
N GLU A 28 -9.49 -15.15 20.26
CA GLU A 28 -9.69 -13.82 20.83
C GLU A 28 -10.05 -12.82 19.72
N LYS A 29 -11.10 -12.02 19.93
CA LYS A 29 -11.41 -10.85 19.10
C LYS A 29 -10.95 -9.60 19.84
N VAL A 30 -10.26 -8.71 19.15
CA VAL A 30 -9.84 -7.42 19.70
C VAL A 30 -10.32 -6.29 18.80
N VAL A 31 -10.52 -5.11 19.37
CA VAL A 31 -10.82 -3.89 18.63
C VAL A 31 -9.51 -3.22 18.24
N ALA A 32 -9.40 -2.80 16.98
CA ALA A 32 -8.25 -2.04 16.51
C ALA A 32 -8.22 -0.64 17.17
N GLN A 33 -7.05 -0.21 17.61
CA GLN A 33 -6.84 1.16 18.10
C GLN A 33 -6.87 2.17 16.95
N ARG A 34 -6.48 1.72 15.76
CA ARG A 34 -6.49 2.49 14.52
C ARG A 34 -6.56 1.56 13.32
N CYS A 35 -7.25 1.99 12.27
CA CYS A 35 -7.25 1.34 10.98
C CYS A 35 -6.72 2.31 9.93
N ASP A 36 -5.82 1.83 9.08
CA ASP A 36 -5.28 2.54 7.93
C ASP A 36 -5.64 1.80 6.66
N ILE A 37 -5.98 2.55 5.62
CA ILE A 37 -6.22 2.02 4.28
C ILE A 37 -5.12 2.56 3.38
N ALA A 38 -4.46 1.67 2.63
CA ALA A 38 -3.38 2.02 1.72
C ALA A 38 -3.49 1.24 0.40
N ALA A 39 -2.89 1.78 -0.66
CA ALA A 39 -2.68 1.02 -1.89
C ALA A 39 -1.54 0.01 -1.67
N GLY A 40 -1.76 -1.23 -2.08
CA GLY A 40 -0.81 -2.31 -1.91
C GLY A 40 -0.67 -3.21 -3.13
N GLY A 41 0.05 -4.30 -2.95
CA GLY A 41 0.36 -5.25 -4.02
C GLY A 41 1.56 -4.81 -4.88
N PRO A 42 2.24 -5.76 -5.54
CA PRO A 42 3.49 -5.47 -6.24
C PRO A 42 3.38 -4.42 -7.35
N ALA A 43 2.28 -4.44 -8.12
CA ALA A 43 2.12 -3.51 -9.24
C ALA A 43 1.88 -2.07 -8.76
N ALA A 44 1.02 -1.88 -7.76
CA ALA A 44 0.75 -0.54 -7.22
C ALA A 44 1.98 0.04 -6.50
N VAL A 45 2.70 -0.77 -5.70
CA VAL A 45 3.92 -0.32 -5.02
C VAL A 45 4.99 0.09 -6.03
N ALA A 46 5.17 -0.65 -7.13
CA ALA A 46 6.10 -0.29 -8.19
C ALA A 46 5.72 1.04 -8.86
N ALA A 47 4.44 1.24 -9.18
CA ALA A 47 3.94 2.48 -9.78
C ALA A 47 4.10 3.70 -8.86
N VAL A 48 3.75 3.55 -7.58
CA VAL A 48 3.92 4.62 -6.56
C VAL A 48 5.39 4.97 -6.38
N THR A 49 6.25 3.94 -6.27
CA THR A 49 7.71 4.15 -6.13
C THR A 49 8.28 4.86 -7.35
N PHE A 50 7.86 4.44 -8.55
CA PHE A 50 8.27 5.09 -9.80
C PHE A 50 7.91 6.57 -9.82
N GLY A 51 6.68 6.93 -9.44
CA GLY A 51 6.23 8.33 -9.37
C GLY A 51 6.96 9.14 -8.30
N ALA A 52 7.28 8.53 -7.15
CA ALA A 52 7.97 9.22 -6.06
C ALA A 52 9.42 9.60 -6.40
N ILE A 53 10.15 8.73 -7.11
CA ILE A 53 11.58 8.95 -7.40
C ILE A 53 11.82 9.68 -8.73
N HIS A 54 10.90 9.61 -9.68
CA HIS A 54 11.03 10.26 -11.00
C HIS A 54 10.21 11.55 -11.15
N GLY A 55 9.37 11.87 -10.16
CA GLY A 55 8.40 12.97 -10.23
C GLY A 55 7.19 12.58 -11.07
N CYS A 56 6.00 12.94 -10.59
CA CYS A 56 4.81 12.95 -11.43
C CYS A 56 4.93 14.11 -12.43
N ALA A 57 5.08 13.78 -13.72
CA ALA A 57 4.73 14.75 -14.73
C ALA A 57 3.21 14.98 -14.67
N PRO A 58 2.75 16.25 -14.66
CA PRO A 58 1.33 16.57 -14.68
C PRO A 58 0.62 15.99 -15.91
#